data_AF-A0AAI8L2M5-F1
#
_entry.id   AF-A0AAI8L2M5-F1
#
_cell.length_a   1.000
_cell.length_b   1.000
_cell.length_c   1.000
_cell.angle_alpha   90.00
_cell.angle_beta   90.00
_cell.angle_gamma   90.00
#
_symmetry.space_group_name_H-M   'P 1'
#
loop_
_entity.id
_entity.type
_entity.pdbx_description
1 polymer ?
#
loop_
_entity_poly.entity_id
_entity_poly.type
_entity_poly.pdbx_seq_one_letter_code
_entity_poly.pdbx_strand_id
1 'polypeptide(L)'
;MAPRNRSLSRAAALGMTAAAVALLTGCTPSTGTTHSSPPNTAETASSSPQTPTQPANSAASNGSGGSSTSGGSGSSATSPRPTTANAPARTDACRSLPVSAAVKADVTAAYGTQAEPRLTHITPVKGTFYYGSCDGTFYAGTRFQLTPGSTEAEQVALQDDGSVMKYFIDRPGTGWTYLASDPFPASPEGCAAIPEIPAHLSALWNDCHS
;
A
#
# COMPACT_ATOMS: atom_id res chain seq x y z
N MET A 1 49.88 16.00 -13.95
CA MET A 1 50.24 15.03 -15.01
C MET A 1 49.16 13.96 -15.09
N ALA A 2 48.29 14.04 -16.09
CA ALA A 2 47.59 12.86 -16.62
C ALA A 2 48.55 12.14 -17.58
N PRO A 3 48.47 10.82 -17.76
CA PRO A 3 47.54 10.21 -18.73
C PRO A 3 47.02 8.82 -18.23
N ARG A 4 46.17 8.01 -18.86
CA ARG A 4 45.91 7.72 -20.28
C ARG A 4 44.68 6.80 -20.40
N ASN A 5 43.85 7.08 -21.40
CA ASN A 5 42.79 6.23 -21.96
C ASN A 5 43.30 4.88 -22.52
N ARG A 6 42.39 3.88 -22.59
CA ARG A 6 42.11 2.90 -23.69
C ARG A 6 41.38 1.67 -23.09
N SER A 7 40.39 1.00 -23.69
CA SER A 7 39.99 0.84 -25.10
C SER A 7 38.54 0.34 -25.23
N LEU A 8 37.95 0.62 -26.40
CA LEU A 8 36.72 0.06 -26.98
C LEU A 8 36.84 -1.43 -27.38
N SER A 9 35.68 -2.12 -27.47
CA SER A 9 35.27 -3.16 -28.47
C SER A 9 34.10 -3.98 -27.89
N ARG A 10 32.99 -4.40 -28.53
CA ARG A 10 32.45 -4.53 -29.91
C ARG A 10 30.91 -4.74 -29.79
N ALA A 11 30.05 -4.05 -30.55
CA ALA A 11 29.24 -4.55 -31.69
C ALA A 11 28.67 -5.99 -31.52
N ALA A 12 27.35 -6.24 -31.38
CA ALA A 12 26.21 -6.17 -32.33
C ALA A 12 25.89 -7.50 -33.05
N ALA A 13 24.66 -8.01 -32.90
CA ALA A 13 23.88 -8.86 -33.84
C ALA A 13 22.47 -9.10 -33.24
N LEU A 14 21.38 -8.51 -33.73
CA LEU A 14 20.50 -8.95 -34.83
C LEU A 14 20.04 -10.41 -34.75
N GLY A 15 18.76 -10.59 -34.42
CA GLY A 15 17.99 -11.83 -34.60
C GLY A 15 16.55 -11.49 -34.97
N MET A 16 16.29 -11.35 -36.27
CA MET A 16 14.94 -11.38 -36.85
C MET A 16 14.52 -12.84 -37.04
N THR A 17 13.31 -13.19 -36.62
CA THR A 17 12.53 -14.25 -37.28
C THR A 17 11.09 -13.76 -37.46
N ALA A 18 10.59 -13.94 -38.67
CA ALA A 18 9.27 -13.54 -39.15
C ALA A 18 8.58 -14.77 -39.78
N ALA A 19 7.27 -14.60 -40.03
CA ALA A 19 6.32 -15.44 -40.79
C ALA A 19 5.50 -16.45 -39.95
N ALA A 20 4.19 -16.64 -40.13
CA ALA A 20 3.21 -16.03 -41.03
C ALA A 20 1.76 -16.29 -40.56
N VAL A 21 0.91 -15.28 -40.80
CA VAL A 21 -0.48 -15.27 -41.34
C VAL A 21 -1.39 -16.49 -41.12
N ALA A 22 -2.54 -16.23 -40.47
CA ALA A 22 -3.83 -16.78 -40.89
C ALA A 22 -4.89 -15.67 -40.90
N LEU A 23 -5.48 -15.45 -42.07
CA LEU A 23 -6.61 -14.56 -42.35
C LEU A 23 -7.90 -15.21 -41.87
N LEU A 24 -8.75 -14.46 -41.16
CA LEU A 24 -10.20 -14.72 -41.10
C LEU A 24 -10.96 -13.40 -41.20
N THR A 25 -11.69 -13.30 -42.30
CA THR A 25 -12.56 -12.23 -42.79
C THR A 25 -13.99 -12.32 -42.25
N GLY A 26 -14.61 -11.15 -41.95
CA GLY A 26 -16.07 -10.89 -41.92
C GLY A 26 -16.75 -11.15 -40.57
N CYS A 27 -17.64 -10.31 -40.04
CA CYS A 27 -18.71 -9.56 -40.70
C CYS A 27 -19.08 -8.21 -40.03
N THR A 28 -19.34 -7.22 -40.91
CA THR A 28 -20.36 -6.14 -40.88
C THR A 28 -20.48 -5.12 -39.73
N PRO A 29 -20.40 -3.80 -40.05
CA PRO A 29 -20.87 -2.73 -39.16
C PRO A 29 -22.40 -2.62 -39.18
N SER A 30 -23.01 -2.63 -38.00
CA SER A 30 -24.41 -2.21 -37.85
C SER A 30 -24.48 -0.69 -37.76
N THR A 31 -24.88 -0.06 -38.85
CA THR A 31 -25.49 1.27 -38.86
C THR A 31 -26.85 1.19 -38.17
N GLY A 32 -26.99 1.86 -37.03
CA GLY A 32 -28.23 1.86 -36.27
C GLY A 32 -28.41 3.10 -35.40
N THR A 33 -29.16 4.06 -35.94
CA THR A 33 -29.94 5.11 -35.25
C THR A 33 -29.19 6.20 -34.47
N THR A 34 -29.01 7.32 -35.17
CA THR A 34 -29.24 8.67 -34.62
C THR A 34 -30.50 8.71 -33.76
N HIS A 35 -30.34 8.97 -32.46
CA HIS A 35 -31.37 9.62 -31.66
C HIS A 35 -30.87 11.02 -31.30
N SER A 36 -31.37 11.99 -32.06
CA SER A 36 -31.33 13.40 -31.71
C SER A 36 -32.50 13.74 -30.79
N SER A 37 -32.20 14.56 -29.78
CA SER A 37 -33.07 15.50 -29.05
C SER A 37 -33.61 15.05 -27.68
N PRO A 38 -33.88 15.99 -26.74
CA PRO A 38 -33.53 17.41 -26.67
C PRO A 38 -32.73 17.81 -25.41
N PRO A 39 -32.16 19.04 -25.35
CA PRO A 39 -31.68 19.61 -24.11
C PRO A 39 -32.87 20.07 -23.25
N ASN A 40 -33.02 19.50 -22.05
CA ASN A 40 -33.92 20.08 -21.05
C ASN A 40 -33.15 21.10 -20.21
N THR A 41 -33.45 22.36 -20.51
CA THR A 41 -33.13 23.53 -19.72
C THR A 41 -34.01 23.55 -18.47
N ALA A 42 -33.36 23.78 -17.32
CA ALA A 42 -33.87 24.39 -16.09
C ALA A 42 -35.09 23.77 -15.40
N GLU A 43 -34.86 23.15 -14.23
CA GLU A 43 -35.66 23.48 -13.07
C GLU A 43 -34.75 23.76 -11.87
N THR A 44 -34.93 24.96 -11.32
CA THR A 44 -34.27 25.47 -10.12
C THR A 44 -35.05 24.98 -8.91
N ALA A 45 -34.41 24.27 -8.00
CA ALA A 45 -34.87 24.15 -6.63
C ALA A 45 -33.69 24.38 -5.68
N SER A 46 -33.72 25.57 -5.06
CA SER A 46 -32.92 25.92 -3.89
C SER A 46 -33.22 24.97 -2.74
N SER A 47 -32.19 24.52 -2.02
CA SER A 47 -32.24 24.30 -0.57
C SER A 47 -30.82 24.30 0.00
N SER A 48 -30.63 25.19 0.97
CA SER A 48 -29.39 25.57 1.65
C SER A 48 -28.88 24.50 2.65
N PRO A 49 -27.70 24.69 3.27
CA PRO A 49 -26.94 23.62 3.92
C PRO A 49 -27.41 23.32 5.35
N GLN A 50 -27.24 22.08 5.80
CA GLN A 50 -27.43 21.71 7.21
C GLN A 50 -26.20 20.99 7.78
N THR A 51 -25.57 21.67 8.74
CA THR A 51 -24.67 21.14 9.78
C THR A 51 -24.76 22.13 10.95
N PRO A 52 -24.52 21.78 12.23
CA PRO A 52 -24.68 20.54 13.00
C PRO A 52 -25.61 20.75 14.24
N THR A 53 -25.96 19.68 14.97
CA THR A 53 -26.40 19.82 16.38
C THR A 53 -25.55 18.94 17.30
N GLN A 54 -24.88 19.61 18.23
CA GLN A 54 -24.07 19.09 19.32
C GLN A 54 -24.96 18.85 20.55
N PRO A 55 -24.70 17.82 21.38
CA PRO A 55 -25.01 17.90 22.80
C PRO A 55 -23.78 18.31 23.60
N ALA A 56 -23.95 19.37 24.40
CA ALA A 56 -23.02 19.82 25.40
C ALA A 56 -23.00 18.86 26.60
N ASN A 57 -21.83 18.67 27.21
CA ASN A 57 -21.68 18.46 28.65
C ASN A 57 -20.31 18.98 29.10
N SER A 58 -20.34 20.10 29.82
CA SER A 58 -19.31 20.62 30.74
C SER A 58 -19.65 20.09 32.15
N ALA A 59 -18.83 20.00 33.19
CA ALA A 59 -17.41 20.23 33.49
C ALA A 59 -17.16 19.65 34.91
N ALA A 60 -15.88 19.41 35.27
CA ALA A 60 -15.22 19.74 36.56
C ALA A 60 -13.93 18.89 36.67
N SER A 61 -12.71 19.44 36.61
CA SER A 61 -11.98 20.36 37.51
C SER A 61 -11.17 19.67 38.61
N ASN A 62 -9.88 20.03 38.62
CA ASN A 62 -8.90 20.07 39.72
C ASN A 62 -8.12 18.82 40.16
N GLY A 63 -6.80 19.01 40.19
CA GLY A 63 -5.85 18.16 40.91
C GLY A 63 -4.39 18.49 40.59
N SER A 64 -3.89 19.61 41.11
CA SER A 64 -2.52 20.12 40.98
C SER A 64 -1.47 19.33 41.77
N GLY A 65 -0.19 19.50 41.38
CA GLY A 65 1.00 19.30 42.23
C GLY A 65 1.74 17.99 41.96
N GLY A 66 3.07 17.93 41.92
CA GLY A 66 4.09 18.90 42.29
C GLY A 66 5.48 18.39 41.91
N SER A 67 6.43 19.31 41.98
CA SER A 67 7.81 19.22 41.54
C SER A 67 8.73 18.33 42.40
N SER A 68 9.90 18.04 41.82
CA SER A 68 11.24 18.07 42.46
C SER A 68 11.91 16.75 42.90
N THR A 69 12.90 16.38 42.09
CA THR A 69 14.33 16.09 42.41
C THR A 69 14.79 14.98 43.37
N SER A 70 15.73 14.21 42.81
CA SER A 70 17.08 13.86 43.30
C SER A 70 17.31 12.58 44.11
N GLY A 71 18.33 11.83 43.65
CA GLY A 71 19.35 11.24 44.51
C GLY A 71 19.43 9.71 44.48
N GLY A 72 20.56 9.17 44.00
CA GLY A 72 20.92 7.78 44.27
C GLY A 72 21.97 7.17 43.34
N SER A 73 23.24 7.57 43.50
CA SER A 73 24.39 6.85 42.95
C SER A 73 24.59 5.51 43.67
N GLY A 74 24.89 4.45 42.90
CA GLY A 74 25.31 3.16 43.43
C GLY A 74 26.01 2.34 42.35
N SER A 75 27.34 2.39 42.35
CA SER A 75 28.23 1.59 41.49
C SER A 75 28.15 0.10 41.82
N SER A 76 28.14 -0.78 40.82
CA SER A 76 29.15 -1.82 40.63
C SER A 76 28.82 -2.74 39.45
N ALA A 77 29.87 -3.08 38.71
CA ALA A 77 29.90 -3.91 37.53
C ALA A 77 29.32 -5.32 37.75
N THR A 78 28.66 -5.86 36.74
CA THR A 78 28.94 -7.20 36.19
C THR A 78 28.38 -7.24 34.78
N SER A 79 29.27 -7.47 33.82
CA SER A 79 28.97 -7.73 32.42
C SER A 79 28.56 -9.20 32.26
N PRO A 80 27.37 -9.53 31.74
CA PRO A 80 27.13 -10.84 31.17
C PRO A 80 27.27 -10.72 29.65
N ARG A 81 28.40 -11.23 29.16
CA ARG A 81 28.58 -11.64 27.77
C ARG A 81 27.40 -12.54 27.35
N PRO A 82 26.60 -12.20 26.32
CA PRO A 82 25.67 -13.16 25.78
C PRO A 82 26.45 -14.11 24.86
N THR A 83 26.62 -15.34 25.31
CA THR A 83 26.94 -16.48 24.44
C THR A 83 25.82 -16.61 23.41
N THR A 84 26.13 -16.33 22.15
CA THR A 84 25.31 -16.68 20.99
C THR A 84 25.29 -18.20 20.85
N ALA A 85 24.23 -18.82 21.33
CA ALA A 85 23.87 -20.18 21.00
C ALA A 85 22.34 -20.22 20.78
N ASN A 86 21.95 -20.40 19.51
CA ASN A 86 20.61 -20.71 19.00
C ASN A 86 19.46 -20.60 20.04
N ALA A 87 18.97 -19.38 20.23
CA ALA A 87 17.59 -19.22 20.71
C ALA A 87 16.66 -19.45 19.50
N PRO A 88 15.65 -20.31 19.60
CA PRO A 88 14.62 -20.39 18.57
C PRO A 88 14.00 -18.99 18.41
N ALA A 89 13.82 -18.55 17.16
CA ALA A 89 13.16 -17.28 16.86
C ALA A 89 11.83 -17.24 17.63
N ARG A 90 11.67 -16.26 18.52
CA ARG A 90 10.44 -16.14 19.30
C ARG A 90 9.33 -15.74 18.34
N THR A 91 8.47 -16.70 18.03
CA THR A 91 7.20 -16.51 17.32
C THR A 91 6.27 -15.46 17.98
N ASP A 92 6.62 -14.97 19.18
CA ASP A 92 5.96 -13.88 19.90
C ASP A 92 6.40 -12.45 19.49
N ALA A 93 7.25 -12.29 18.48
CA ALA A 93 7.79 -10.96 18.11
C ALA A 93 6.87 -10.13 17.18
N CYS A 94 5.72 -10.67 16.78
CA CYS A 94 4.77 -9.97 15.90
C CYS A 94 4.03 -8.85 16.63
N ARG A 95 3.96 -7.66 16.01
CA ARG A 95 3.18 -6.54 16.53
C ARG A 95 2.61 -5.68 15.41
N SER A 96 1.41 -5.16 15.62
CA SER A 96 0.89 -4.06 14.82
C SER A 96 1.58 -2.76 15.20
N LEU A 97 1.78 -1.90 14.21
CA LEU A 97 2.51 -0.66 14.36
C LEU A 97 1.65 0.52 13.90
N PRO A 98 1.84 1.71 14.49
CA PRO A 98 1.16 2.91 14.00
C PRO A 98 1.64 3.22 12.58
N VAL A 99 0.68 3.53 11.70
CA VAL A 99 0.97 3.88 10.32
C VAL A 99 1.43 5.33 10.23
N SER A 100 2.71 5.55 9.95
CA SER A 100 3.25 6.88 9.71
C SER A 100 3.04 7.34 8.26
N ALA A 101 3.13 8.64 8.01
CA ALA A 101 3.03 9.19 6.66
C ALA A 101 4.16 8.70 5.74
N ALA A 102 5.36 8.51 6.28
CA ALA A 102 6.51 7.97 5.54
C ALA A 102 6.23 6.54 5.05
N VAL A 103 5.74 5.66 5.92
CA VAL A 103 5.40 4.28 5.54
C VAL A 103 4.33 4.26 4.44
N LYS A 104 3.30 5.11 4.54
CA LYS A 104 2.30 5.22 3.47
C LYS A 104 2.91 5.65 2.15
N ALA A 105 3.77 6.67 2.17
CA ALA A 105 4.43 7.18 0.98
C ALA A 105 5.34 6.12 0.34
N ASP A 106 6.15 5.43 1.15
CA ASP A 106 7.09 4.41 0.67
C ASP A 106 6.35 3.20 0.07
N VAL A 107 5.29 2.71 0.73
CA VAL A 107 4.45 1.62 0.20
C VAL A 107 3.71 2.05 -1.07
N THR A 108 3.22 3.29 -1.13
CA THR A 108 2.54 3.82 -2.33
C THR A 108 3.49 3.94 -3.50
N ALA A 109 4.71 4.44 -3.27
CA ALA A 109 5.76 4.51 -4.29
C ALA A 109 6.18 3.12 -4.77
N ALA A 110 6.34 2.16 -3.85
CA ALA A 110 6.65 0.78 -4.18
C ALA A 110 5.57 0.16 -5.08
N TYR A 111 4.30 0.26 -4.70
CA TYR A 111 3.21 -0.24 -5.53
C TYR A 111 3.16 0.46 -6.88
N GLY A 112 3.23 1.79 -6.90
CA GLY A 112 3.16 2.57 -8.14
C GLY A 112 4.26 2.25 -9.15
N THR A 113 5.44 1.86 -8.66
CA THR A 113 6.57 1.45 -9.52
C THR A 113 6.53 -0.01 -9.96
N GLN A 114 5.84 -0.87 -9.20
CA GLN A 114 5.75 -2.31 -9.43
C GLN A 114 4.49 -2.72 -10.19
N ALA A 115 3.45 -1.88 -10.19
CA ALA A 115 2.24 -2.07 -10.98
C ALA A 115 2.49 -1.83 -12.48
N GLU A 116 1.73 -2.53 -13.32
CA GLU A 116 1.79 -2.41 -14.77
C GLU A 116 0.38 -2.16 -15.33
N PRO A 117 0.12 -1.00 -15.99
CA PRO A 117 1.01 0.14 -16.14
C PRO A 117 1.38 0.79 -14.80
N ARG A 118 2.50 1.53 -14.79
CA ARG A 118 2.93 2.28 -13.61
C ARG A 118 1.85 3.23 -13.13
N LEU A 119 1.62 3.23 -11.82
CA LEU A 119 0.61 4.05 -11.17
C LEU A 119 1.27 5.19 -10.41
N THR A 120 1.11 6.40 -10.91
CA THR A 120 1.62 7.64 -10.32
C THR A 120 0.54 8.42 -9.55
N HIS A 121 -0.72 8.27 -9.94
CA HIS A 121 -1.86 8.98 -9.37
C HIS A 121 -2.69 8.10 -8.46
N ILE A 122 -2.07 7.56 -7.40
CA ILE A 122 -2.71 6.68 -6.43
C ILE A 122 -2.47 7.14 -5.00
N THR A 123 -3.43 6.83 -4.13
CA THR A 123 -3.30 7.02 -2.69
C THR A 123 -3.96 5.87 -1.94
N PRO A 124 -3.45 5.49 -0.76
CA PRO A 124 -4.11 4.50 0.07
C PRO A 124 -5.50 4.96 0.48
N VAL A 125 -6.48 4.06 0.42
CA VAL A 125 -7.83 4.33 0.92
C VAL A 125 -7.77 4.59 2.44
N LYS A 126 -8.50 5.61 2.88
CA LYS A 126 -8.50 5.98 4.31
C LYS A 126 -9.16 4.87 5.13
N GLY A 127 -8.45 4.43 6.18
CA GLY A 127 -8.96 3.43 7.12
C GLY A 127 -8.64 1.98 6.75
N THR A 128 -7.99 1.74 5.60
CA THR A 128 -7.69 0.38 5.12
C THR A 128 -6.21 0.02 5.23
N PHE A 129 -5.40 0.85 5.90
CA PHE A 129 -3.95 0.68 5.94
C PHE A 129 -3.54 -0.07 7.22
N TYR A 130 -3.00 -1.26 7.03
CA TYR A 130 -2.43 -2.12 8.05
C TYR A 130 -0.91 -2.04 7.99
N TYR A 131 -0.27 -2.01 9.15
CA TYR A 131 1.19 -1.99 9.27
C TYR A 131 1.63 -2.71 10.54
N GLY A 132 2.78 -3.37 10.46
CA GLY A 132 3.24 -4.24 11.51
C GLY A 132 4.56 -4.90 11.17
N SER A 133 5.11 -5.60 12.15
CA SER A 133 6.41 -6.26 12.01
C SER A 133 6.41 -7.60 12.73
N CYS A 134 7.10 -8.57 12.18
CA CYS A 134 7.46 -9.83 12.82
C CYS A 134 8.94 -10.10 12.57
N ASP A 135 9.71 -10.33 13.63
CA ASP A 135 11.14 -10.70 13.55
C ASP A 135 11.99 -9.76 12.67
N GLY A 136 11.68 -8.47 12.70
CA GLY A 136 12.39 -7.44 11.91
C GLY A 136 11.97 -7.36 10.44
N THR A 137 11.05 -8.22 9.97
CA THR A 137 10.37 -8.07 8.69
C THR A 137 9.13 -7.22 8.87
N PHE A 138 8.92 -6.25 7.99
CA PHE A 138 7.75 -5.39 8.01
C PHE A 138 6.74 -5.83 6.97
N TYR A 139 5.47 -5.68 7.32
CA TYR A 139 4.34 -6.02 6.47
C TYR A 139 3.40 -4.83 6.44
N ALA A 140 2.82 -4.59 5.27
CA ALA A 140 1.78 -3.60 5.08
C ALA A 140 0.67 -4.16 4.22
N GLY A 141 -0.56 -3.72 4.46
CA GLY A 141 -1.73 -4.04 3.65
C GLY A 141 -2.53 -2.78 3.41
N THR A 142 -2.90 -2.48 2.18
CA THR A 142 -3.82 -1.38 1.89
C THR A 142 -4.54 -1.54 0.56
N ARG A 143 -5.74 -0.96 0.48
CA ARG A 143 -6.44 -0.68 -0.78
C ARG A 143 -5.89 0.63 -1.34
N PHE A 144 -5.87 0.76 -2.66
CA PHE A 144 -5.53 2.00 -3.34
C PHE A 144 -6.74 2.55 -4.10
N GLN A 145 -6.76 3.87 -4.22
CA GLN A 145 -7.70 4.60 -5.06
C GLN A 145 -6.93 5.61 -5.91
N LEU A 146 -7.52 5.98 -7.05
CA LEU A 146 -6.94 7.02 -7.89
C LEU A 146 -7.07 8.39 -7.23
N THR A 147 -6.06 9.22 -7.45
CA THR A 147 -6.13 10.65 -7.15
C THR A 147 -6.61 11.44 -8.38
N PRO A 148 -7.08 12.68 -8.19
CA PRO A 148 -7.32 13.58 -9.31
C PRO A 148 -6.09 13.71 -10.21
N GLY A 149 -6.31 13.77 -11.53
CA GLY A 149 -5.23 13.82 -12.53
C GLY A 149 -4.75 12.47 -13.05
N SER A 150 -5.34 11.37 -12.60
CA SER A 150 -5.06 10.03 -13.13
C SER A 150 -5.32 9.93 -14.62
N THR A 151 -4.39 9.28 -15.33
CA THR A 151 -4.48 9.01 -16.76
C THR A 151 -5.51 7.93 -17.05
N GLU A 152 -5.98 7.85 -18.29
CA GLU A 152 -6.92 6.81 -18.73
C GLU A 152 -6.35 5.40 -18.54
N ALA A 153 -5.04 5.21 -18.79
CA ALA A 153 -4.37 3.94 -18.56
C ALA A 153 -4.39 3.53 -17.08
N GLU A 154 -4.12 4.46 -16.16
CA GLU A 154 -4.22 4.21 -14.71
C GLU A 154 -5.67 3.93 -14.28
N GLN A 155 -6.63 4.62 -14.90
CA GLN A 155 -8.06 4.41 -14.64
C GLN A 155 -8.51 3.01 -15.02
N VAL A 156 -8.08 2.51 -16.18
CA VAL A 156 -8.38 1.13 -16.61
C VAL A 156 -7.65 0.12 -15.74
N ALA A 157 -6.37 0.35 -15.44
CA ALA A 157 -5.56 -0.56 -14.63
C ALA A 157 -6.17 -0.79 -13.23
N LEU A 158 -6.57 0.28 -12.55
CA LEU A 158 -7.14 0.16 -11.20
C LEU A 158 -8.61 -0.30 -11.20
N GLN A 159 -9.31 -0.22 -12.34
CA GLN A 159 -10.63 -0.83 -12.50
C GLN A 159 -10.52 -2.35 -12.60
N ASP A 160 -9.55 -2.86 -13.37
CA ASP A 160 -9.33 -4.29 -13.57
C ASP A 160 -8.73 -4.95 -12.32
N ASP A 161 -7.66 -4.35 -11.79
CA ASP A 161 -6.98 -4.84 -10.59
C ASP A 161 -7.81 -4.61 -9.31
N GLY A 162 -8.87 -3.79 -9.44
CA GLY A 162 -9.85 -3.48 -8.42
C GLY A 162 -9.28 -2.68 -7.26
N SER A 163 -10.17 -2.11 -6.46
CA SER A 163 -9.78 -1.55 -5.16
C SER A 163 -9.42 -2.64 -4.13
N VAL A 164 -9.05 -3.86 -4.53
CA VAL A 164 -8.77 -4.97 -3.60
C VAL A 164 -7.59 -4.65 -2.68
N MET A 165 -7.50 -5.36 -1.56
CA MET A 165 -6.37 -5.18 -0.64
C MET A 165 -5.09 -5.64 -1.32
N LYS A 166 -4.05 -4.80 -1.26
CA LYS A 166 -2.70 -5.09 -1.74
C LYS A 166 -1.80 -5.26 -0.53
N TYR A 167 -0.96 -6.28 -0.54
CA TYR A 167 -0.07 -6.63 0.55
C TYR A 167 1.38 -6.49 0.14
N PHE A 168 2.20 -6.05 1.08
CA PHE A 168 3.59 -5.71 0.87
C PHE A 168 4.44 -6.26 2.00
N ILE A 169 5.67 -6.59 1.65
CA ILE A 169 6.69 -7.06 2.58
C ILE A 169 7.95 -6.23 2.40
N ASP A 170 8.54 -5.80 3.49
CA ASP A 170 9.88 -5.21 3.52
C ASP A 170 10.77 -6.05 4.42
N ARG A 171 11.70 -6.76 3.79
CA ARG A 171 12.74 -7.50 4.48
C ARG A 171 13.94 -6.57 4.68
N PRO A 172 14.68 -6.70 5.78
CA PRO A 172 15.81 -5.81 6.07
C PRO A 172 16.74 -5.60 4.86
N GLY A 173 16.79 -4.36 4.37
CA GLY A 173 17.67 -3.94 3.27
C GLY A 173 17.13 -4.15 1.86
N THR A 174 15.89 -4.63 1.67
CA THR A 174 15.29 -4.81 0.32
C THR A 174 14.34 -3.68 -0.07
N GLY A 175 13.71 -3.02 0.91
CA GLY A 175 12.61 -2.11 0.67
C GLY A 175 11.30 -2.85 0.40
N TRP A 176 10.22 -2.08 0.29
CA TRP A 176 8.87 -2.60 0.08
C TRP A 176 8.73 -3.31 -1.26
N THR A 177 8.27 -4.55 -1.19
CA THR A 177 7.97 -5.39 -2.34
C THR A 177 6.53 -5.83 -2.27
N TYR A 178 5.81 -5.76 -3.40
CA TYR A 178 4.49 -6.33 -3.55
C TYR A 178 4.54 -7.84 -3.32
N LEU A 179 3.65 -8.30 -2.46
CA LEU A 179 3.57 -9.68 -2.03
C LEU A 179 2.41 -10.39 -2.72
N ALA A 180 1.20 -9.87 -2.52
CA ALA A 180 -0.03 -10.47 -2.99
C ALA A 180 -1.16 -9.42 -3.03
N SER A 181 -2.27 -9.80 -3.65
CA SER A 181 -3.54 -9.09 -3.57
C SER A 181 -4.62 -10.03 -3.09
N ASP A 182 -5.65 -9.49 -2.45
CA ASP A 182 -6.89 -10.24 -2.25
C ASP A 182 -7.50 -10.63 -3.61
N PRO A 183 -8.15 -11.81 -3.71
CA PRO A 183 -8.97 -12.14 -4.86
C PRO A 183 -10.20 -11.22 -4.95
N PHE A 184 -10.88 -11.27 -6.10
CA PHE A 184 -12.20 -10.67 -6.26
C PHE A 184 -13.26 -11.76 -6.57
N PRO A 185 -14.29 -11.95 -5.72
CA PRO A 185 -14.54 -11.25 -4.45
C PRO A 185 -13.46 -11.54 -3.40
N ALA A 186 -13.35 -10.66 -2.40
CA ALA A 186 -12.37 -10.80 -1.32
C ALA A 186 -12.53 -12.14 -0.59
N SER A 187 -11.40 -12.72 -0.19
CA SER A 187 -11.39 -13.98 0.57
C SER A 187 -12.12 -13.80 1.90
N PRO A 188 -12.93 -14.77 2.35
CA PRO A 188 -13.51 -14.73 3.70
C PRO A 188 -12.43 -14.80 4.79
N GLU A 189 -11.23 -15.29 4.47
CA GLU A 189 -10.08 -15.34 5.36
C GLU A 189 -9.21 -14.06 5.29
N GLY A 190 -9.53 -13.13 4.39
CA GLY A 190 -8.77 -11.90 4.17
C GLY A 190 -7.27 -12.15 4.07
N CYS A 191 -6.47 -11.43 4.85
CA CYS A 191 -5.03 -11.57 4.83
C CYS A 191 -4.48 -12.82 5.53
N ALA A 192 -5.31 -13.57 6.26
CA ALA A 192 -4.92 -14.86 6.81
C ALA A 192 -4.77 -15.93 5.71
N ALA A 193 -5.35 -15.70 4.52
CA ALA A 193 -5.18 -16.57 3.36
C ALA A 193 -3.77 -16.47 2.72
N ILE A 194 -2.96 -15.49 3.11
CA ILE A 194 -1.65 -15.22 2.50
C ILE A 194 -0.58 -15.89 3.36
N PRO A 195 0.03 -17.00 2.90
CA PRO A 195 0.93 -17.81 3.72
C PRO A 195 2.20 -17.07 4.13
N GLU A 196 2.61 -16.05 3.39
CA GLU A 196 3.76 -15.22 3.72
C GLU A 196 3.47 -14.19 4.82
N ILE A 197 2.20 -13.88 5.12
CA ILE A 197 1.82 -13.04 6.25
C ILE A 197 1.71 -13.94 7.48
N PRO A 198 2.49 -13.69 8.56
CA PRO A 198 2.40 -14.51 9.76
C PRO A 198 0.99 -14.47 10.37
N ALA A 199 0.43 -15.64 10.70
CA ALA A 199 -0.94 -15.76 11.22
C ALA A 199 -1.20 -14.93 12.49
N HIS A 200 -0.19 -14.76 13.35
CA HIS A 200 -0.33 -13.89 14.52
C HIS A 200 -0.49 -12.41 14.12
N LEU A 201 0.15 -11.98 13.03
CA LEU A 201 0.04 -10.62 12.54
C LEU A 201 -1.31 -10.38 11.85
N SER A 202 -1.81 -11.33 11.05
CA SER A 202 -3.14 -11.22 10.45
C SER A 202 -4.22 -11.12 11.54
N ALA A 203 -4.13 -11.92 12.59
CA ALA A 203 -5.05 -11.86 13.74
C ALA A 203 -5.02 -10.48 14.44
N LEU A 204 -3.84 -9.87 14.60
CA LEU A 204 -3.73 -8.51 15.17
C LEU A 204 -4.37 -7.44 14.27
N TRP A 205 -4.49 -7.71 12.97
CA TRP A 205 -5.16 -6.86 11.99
C TRP A 205 -6.61 -7.26 11.74
N ASN A 206 -7.19 -8.15 12.55
CA ASN A 206 -8.54 -8.70 12.35
C ASN A 206 -8.72 -9.26 10.91
N ASP A 207 -7.72 -10.02 10.48
CA ASP A 207 -7.63 -10.66 9.15
C ASP A 207 -7.78 -9.66 7.99
N CYS A 208 -7.45 -8.40 8.25
CA CYS A 208 -7.49 -7.29 7.30
C CYS A 208 -8.90 -6.94 6.77
N HIS A 209 -9.95 -7.30 7.51
CA HIS A 209 -11.32 -6.89 7.22
C HIS A 209 -11.55 -5.42 7.61
N SER A 210 -11.30 -4.48 6.69
CA SER A 210 -11.66 -3.05 6.79
C SER A 210 -12.78 -2.65 5.84
#